data_AF-A0A385Z9L3-F1
#
_entry.id   AF-A0A385Z9L3-F1
#
_cell.length_a   1.000
_cell.length_b   1.000
_cell.length_c   1.000
_cell.angle_alpha   90.00
_cell.angle_beta   90.00
_cell.angle_gamma   90.00
#
_symmetry.space_group_name_H-M   'P 1'
#
loop_
_entity.id
_entity.type
_entity.pdbx_description
1 polymer ?
#
loop_
_entity_poly.entity_id
_entity_poly.type
_entity_poly.pdbx_seq_one_letter_code
_entity_poly.pdbx_strand_id
1 'polypeptide(L)'
;MAKQPILSLGQRLLLASQGLAPLAVKVPVVLQLGPQRVAQMAPHMPAEQLRELIIALPIDFLAQATVHLDPRLILEAYLSLPDSLHLEVARQLCDDRQFATAARYAECLSAKQLKVLIFGLNSPENVLQIARHIQDMDLIVQALRTFSSGYLCKLTEAALADGNGAVVVRVLGGLPLARQADVCANLHPNALQGLLLELLAAGDQGLREYLPVRLLRVIEQSTGTFGDNDLVEQFSTFK
;
A
#
# COMPACT_ATOMS: atom_id res chain seq x y z
N MET A 1 20.21 -8.31 -3.81
CA MET A 1 20.29 -8.02 -5.26
C MET A 1 19.37 -9.03 -5.97
N ALA A 2 18.34 -8.57 -6.67
CA ALA A 2 17.47 -9.46 -7.44
C ALA A 2 18.27 -10.06 -8.61
N LYS A 3 18.22 -11.39 -8.77
CA LYS A 3 18.98 -12.10 -9.81
C LYS A 3 18.19 -12.09 -11.11
N GLN A 4 18.83 -11.66 -12.20
CA GLN A 4 18.20 -11.68 -13.52
C GLN A 4 17.87 -13.13 -13.95
N PRO A 5 16.73 -13.36 -14.61
CA PRO A 5 16.35 -14.67 -15.13
C PRO A 5 17.28 -15.12 -16.27
N ILE A 6 17.58 -16.41 -16.32
CA ILE A 6 18.39 -17.03 -17.38
C ILE A 6 17.51 -17.23 -18.62
N LEU A 7 18.00 -16.76 -19.78
CA LEU A 7 17.27 -16.82 -21.04
C LEU A 7 17.58 -18.07 -21.86
N SER A 8 16.55 -18.65 -22.46
CA SER A 8 16.69 -19.66 -23.51
C SER A 8 17.38 -19.08 -24.75
N LEU A 9 17.87 -19.95 -25.63
CA LEU A 9 18.51 -19.54 -26.89
C LEU A 9 17.55 -18.73 -27.78
N GLY A 10 16.29 -19.16 -27.89
CA GLY A 10 15.26 -18.46 -28.67
C GLY A 10 14.98 -17.05 -28.14
N GLN A 11 14.88 -16.88 -26.82
CA GLN A 11 14.70 -15.55 -26.20
C GLN A 11 15.90 -14.63 -26.46
N ARG A 12 17.12 -15.16 -26.42
CA ARG A 12 18.34 -14.39 -26.74
C ARG A 12 18.37 -13.93 -28.18
N LEU A 13 18.01 -14.80 -29.13
CA LEU A 13 17.93 -14.45 -30.55
C LEU A 13 16.84 -13.39 -30.80
N LEU A 14 15.67 -13.55 -30.18
CA LEU A 14 14.60 -12.56 -30.27
C LEU A 14 15.05 -11.19 -29.74
N LEU A 15 15.69 -11.15 -28.56
CA LEU A 15 16.24 -9.91 -28.00
C LEU A 15 17.27 -9.25 -28.92
N ALA A 16 18.18 -10.04 -29.49
CA ALA A 16 19.18 -9.53 -30.44
C ALA A 16 18.55 -8.93 -31.70
N SER A 17 17.37 -9.41 -32.10
CA SER A 17 16.63 -8.92 -33.27
C SER A 17 15.70 -7.71 -33.00
N GLN A 18 15.59 -7.24 -31.74
CA GLN A 18 14.61 -6.22 -31.36
C GLN A 18 14.84 -4.86 -32.04
N GLY A 19 16.06 -4.54 -32.46
CA GLY A 19 16.34 -3.27 -33.15
C GLY A 19 15.81 -3.17 -34.58
N LEU A 20 15.32 -4.28 -35.16
CA LEU A 20 15.08 -4.38 -36.61
C LEU A 20 13.59 -4.34 -37.00
N ALA A 21 12.68 -4.59 -36.05
CA ALA A 21 11.25 -4.73 -36.33
C ALA A 21 10.42 -3.52 -35.82
N PRO A 22 9.43 -3.03 -36.59
CA PRO A 22 8.45 -2.06 -36.11
C PRO A 22 7.60 -2.61 -34.95
N LEU A 23 7.07 -1.72 -34.10
CA LEU A 23 6.25 -2.08 -32.94
C LEU A 23 5.04 -2.95 -33.29
N ALA A 24 4.39 -2.65 -34.42
CA ALA A 24 3.24 -3.39 -34.93
C ALA A 24 3.53 -4.88 -35.20
N VAL A 25 4.79 -5.24 -35.45
CA VAL A 25 5.23 -6.63 -35.62
C VAL A 25 5.65 -7.24 -34.28
N LYS A 26 6.26 -6.44 -33.39
CA LYS A 26 6.71 -6.91 -32.07
C LYS A 26 5.56 -7.32 -31.17
N VAL A 27 4.48 -6.53 -31.10
CA VAL A 27 3.37 -6.76 -30.17
C VAL A 27 2.74 -8.14 -30.35
N PRO A 28 2.31 -8.57 -31.57
CA PRO A 28 1.75 -9.92 -31.75
C PRO A 28 2.70 -11.04 -31.36
N VAL A 29 4.00 -10.91 -31.65
CA VAL A 29 5.02 -11.91 -31.29
C VAL A 29 5.17 -12.00 -29.77
N VAL A 30 5.23 -10.85 -29.09
CA VAL A 30 5.33 -10.77 -27.63
C VAL A 30 4.11 -11.41 -26.96
N LEU A 31 2.90 -11.17 -27.48
CA LEU A 31 1.69 -11.80 -26.98
C LEU A 31 1.73 -13.33 -27.13
N GLN A 32 2.21 -13.84 -28.27
CA GLN A 32 2.34 -15.29 -28.50
C GLN A 32 3.38 -15.97 -27.61
N LEU A 33 4.41 -15.24 -27.14
CA LEU A 33 5.39 -15.79 -26.20
C LEU A 33 4.77 -16.12 -24.85
N GLY A 34 3.73 -15.38 -24.46
CA GLY A 34 3.02 -15.49 -23.20
C GLY A 34 3.66 -14.66 -22.07
N PRO A 35 2.88 -14.30 -21.02
CA PRO A 35 3.28 -13.32 -20.02
C PRO A 35 4.57 -13.66 -19.28
N GLN A 36 4.75 -14.93 -18.90
CA GLN A 36 5.94 -15.39 -18.17
C GLN A 36 7.23 -15.24 -18.97
N ARG A 37 7.21 -15.56 -20.27
CA ARG A 37 8.40 -15.44 -21.13
C ARG A 37 8.76 -13.98 -21.38
N VAL A 38 7.75 -13.12 -21.52
CA VAL A 38 7.94 -11.68 -21.66
C VAL A 38 8.55 -11.09 -20.39
N ALA A 39 8.02 -11.47 -19.22
CA ALA A 39 8.59 -11.09 -17.93
C ALA A 39 10.06 -11.50 -17.78
N GLN A 40 10.44 -12.68 -18.28
CA GLN A 40 11.84 -13.12 -18.27
C GLN A 40 12.73 -12.29 -19.19
N MET A 41 12.21 -11.81 -20.32
CA MET A 41 12.97 -11.04 -21.31
C MET A 41 13.11 -9.56 -20.92
N ALA A 42 12.13 -8.99 -20.21
CA ALA A 42 12.07 -7.57 -19.90
C ALA A 42 13.35 -7.01 -19.24
N PRO A 43 13.99 -7.66 -18.23
CA PRO A 43 15.22 -7.16 -17.61
C PRO A 43 16.43 -7.05 -18.54
N HIS A 44 16.36 -7.66 -19.73
CA HIS A 44 17.43 -7.69 -20.73
C HIS A 44 17.19 -6.71 -21.88
N MET A 45 16.11 -5.94 -21.84
CA MET A 45 15.79 -4.91 -22.83
C MET A 45 16.28 -3.53 -22.38
N PRO A 46 16.72 -2.66 -23.30
CA PRO A 46 16.95 -1.26 -23.00
C PRO A 46 15.68 -0.58 -22.47
N ALA A 47 15.82 0.32 -21.48
CA ALA A 47 14.68 0.90 -20.76
C ALA A 47 13.65 1.58 -21.67
N GLU A 48 14.10 2.41 -22.61
CA GLU A 48 13.21 3.10 -23.56
C GLU A 48 12.46 2.11 -24.48
N GLN A 49 13.14 1.07 -24.97
CA GLN A 49 12.49 0.05 -25.83
C GLN A 49 11.47 -0.77 -25.05
N LEU A 50 11.77 -1.09 -23.79
CA LEU A 50 10.84 -1.79 -22.91
C LEU A 50 9.63 -0.91 -22.61
N ARG A 51 9.82 0.38 -22.35
CA ARG A 51 8.76 1.36 -22.11
C ARG A 51 7.82 1.46 -23.32
N GLU A 52 8.36 1.63 -24.53
CA GLU A 52 7.57 1.67 -25.77
C GLU A 52 6.74 0.40 -25.95
N LEU A 53 7.34 -0.77 -25.67
CA LEU A 53 6.64 -2.04 -25.74
C LEU A 53 5.52 -2.14 -24.71
N ILE A 54 5.80 -1.77 -23.46
CA ILE A 54 4.81 -1.80 -22.37
C ILE A 54 3.59 -0.95 -22.71
N ILE A 55 3.79 0.27 -23.23
CA ILE A 55 2.70 1.19 -23.57
C ILE A 55 1.78 0.62 -24.67
N ALA A 56 2.30 -0.24 -25.55
CA ALA A 56 1.54 -0.83 -26.64
C ALA A 56 0.87 -2.17 -26.31
N LEU A 57 1.13 -2.74 -25.13
CA LEU A 57 0.57 -4.02 -24.71
C LEU A 57 -0.79 -3.85 -24.01
N PRO A 58 -1.71 -4.81 -24.16
CA PRO A 58 -2.96 -4.85 -23.41
C PRO A 58 -2.76 -4.91 -21.88
N ILE A 59 -3.64 -4.26 -21.12
CA ILE A 59 -3.55 -4.15 -19.66
C ILE A 59 -3.65 -5.50 -18.95
N ASP A 60 -4.55 -6.38 -19.40
CA ASP A 60 -4.73 -7.73 -18.89
C ASP A 60 -3.46 -8.58 -19.06
N PHE A 61 -2.82 -8.49 -20.22
CA PHE A 61 -1.55 -9.15 -20.48
C PHE A 61 -0.43 -8.59 -19.60
N LEU A 62 -0.35 -7.26 -19.46
CA LEU A 62 0.62 -6.62 -18.58
C LEU A 62 0.45 -7.07 -17.13
N ALA A 63 -0.78 -7.08 -16.60
CA ALA A 63 -1.07 -7.56 -15.26
C ALA A 63 -0.57 -9.00 -15.05
N GLN A 64 -0.87 -9.90 -15.99
CA GLN A 64 -0.35 -11.28 -15.93
C GLN A 64 1.19 -11.34 -15.98
N ALA A 65 1.83 -10.49 -16.77
CA ALA A 65 3.29 -10.46 -16.87
C ALA A 65 3.94 -9.96 -15.57
N THR A 66 3.33 -8.96 -14.91
CA THR A 66 3.86 -8.39 -13.66
C THR A 66 3.93 -9.40 -12.50
N VAL A 67 3.07 -10.42 -12.49
CA VAL A 67 3.13 -11.51 -11.50
C VAL A 67 4.50 -12.22 -11.54
N HIS A 68 5.08 -12.36 -12.73
CA HIS A 68 6.34 -13.06 -12.97
C HIS A 68 7.58 -12.15 -12.97
N LEU A 69 7.41 -10.84 -12.81
CA LEU A 69 8.48 -9.85 -12.91
C LEU A 69 8.67 -9.10 -11.59
N ASP A 70 9.92 -9.04 -11.13
CA ASP A 70 10.31 -8.11 -10.07
C ASP A 70 10.49 -6.71 -10.68
N PRO A 71 9.68 -5.70 -10.28
CA PRO A 71 9.77 -4.33 -10.83
C PRO A 71 11.14 -3.71 -10.64
N ARG A 72 11.91 -4.12 -9.62
CA ARG A 72 13.25 -3.60 -9.35
C ARG A 72 14.25 -3.94 -10.45
N LEU A 73 13.98 -4.98 -11.24
CA LEU A 73 14.81 -5.37 -12.39
C LEU A 73 14.59 -4.49 -13.62
N ILE A 74 13.49 -3.73 -13.66
CA ILE A 74 13.11 -2.86 -14.78
C ILE A 74 12.80 -1.43 -14.30
N LEU A 75 13.40 -1.01 -13.18
CA LEU A 75 12.98 0.18 -12.44
C LEU A 75 13.00 1.46 -13.29
N GLU A 76 14.02 1.65 -14.13
CA GLU A 76 14.11 2.80 -15.03
C GLU A 76 12.96 2.86 -16.05
N ALA A 77 12.67 1.73 -16.71
CA ALA A 77 11.54 1.62 -17.63
C ALA A 77 10.20 1.77 -16.90
N TYR A 78 10.09 1.19 -15.69
CA TYR A 78 8.87 1.24 -14.89
C TYR A 78 8.55 2.67 -14.45
N LEU A 79 9.50 3.41 -13.90
CA LEU A 79 9.29 4.76 -13.38
C LEU A 79 9.07 5.83 -14.47
N SER A 80 9.39 5.51 -15.73
CA SER A 80 9.13 6.38 -16.89
C SER A 80 7.77 6.13 -17.55
N LEU A 81 6.97 5.18 -17.04
CA LEU A 81 5.61 4.95 -17.49
C LEU A 81 4.66 6.06 -16.98
N PRO A 82 3.56 6.32 -17.69
CA PRO A 82 2.56 7.27 -17.22
C PRO A 82 1.79 6.73 -16.01
N ASP A 83 1.42 7.62 -15.09
CA ASP A 83 0.65 7.29 -13.88
C ASP A 83 -0.69 6.59 -14.20
N SER A 84 -1.31 6.90 -15.34
CA SER A 84 -2.55 6.24 -15.81
C SER A 84 -2.34 4.75 -16.03
N LEU A 85 -1.21 4.35 -16.61
CA LEU A 85 -0.89 2.95 -16.86
C LEU A 85 -0.60 2.20 -15.56
N HIS A 86 0.12 2.84 -14.62
CA HIS A 86 0.31 2.28 -13.28
C HIS A 86 -1.03 1.98 -12.60
N LEU A 87 -1.98 2.93 -12.70
CA LEU A 87 -3.30 2.78 -12.12
C LEU A 87 -4.13 1.68 -12.81
N GLU A 88 -4.12 1.63 -14.14
CA GLU A 88 -4.86 0.61 -14.91
C GLU A 88 -4.37 -0.80 -14.60
N VAL A 89 -3.05 -1.02 -14.58
CA VAL A 89 -2.46 -2.30 -14.20
C VAL A 89 -2.76 -2.63 -12.73
N ALA A 90 -2.69 -1.64 -11.82
CA ALA A 90 -3.02 -1.86 -10.41
C ALA A 90 -4.49 -2.26 -10.20
N ARG A 91 -5.42 -1.65 -10.94
CA ARG A 91 -6.85 -2.03 -10.92
C ARG A 91 -7.04 -3.45 -11.41
N GLN A 92 -6.45 -3.79 -12.55
CA GLN A 92 -6.52 -5.15 -13.09
C GLN A 92 -5.95 -6.19 -12.11
N LEU A 93 -4.82 -5.89 -11.46
CA LEU A 93 -4.26 -6.76 -10.42
C LEU A 93 -5.21 -6.90 -9.21
N CYS A 94 -5.96 -5.86 -8.84
CA CYS A 94 -6.97 -5.98 -7.79
C CYS A 94 -8.13 -6.88 -8.21
N ASP A 95 -8.61 -6.73 -9.44
CA ASP A 95 -9.68 -7.57 -10.00
C ASP A 95 -9.26 -9.05 -10.03
N ASP A 96 -7.99 -9.31 -10.36
CA ASP A 96 -7.36 -10.63 -10.35
C ASP A 96 -6.94 -11.11 -8.93
N ARG A 97 -7.22 -10.33 -7.89
CA ARG A 97 -6.83 -10.56 -6.48
C ARG A 97 -5.32 -10.73 -6.25
N GLN A 98 -4.49 -10.14 -7.10
CA GLN A 98 -3.03 -10.14 -7.05
C GLN A 98 -2.48 -8.99 -6.19
N PHE A 99 -2.98 -8.84 -4.96
CA PHE A 99 -2.65 -7.71 -4.08
C PHE A 99 -1.17 -7.64 -3.69
N ALA A 100 -0.52 -8.79 -3.47
CA ALA A 100 0.92 -8.84 -3.16
C ALA A 100 1.78 -8.35 -4.33
N THR A 101 1.39 -8.67 -5.57
CA THR A 101 2.07 -8.17 -6.78
C THR A 101 1.85 -6.68 -6.92
N ALA A 102 0.61 -6.19 -6.75
CA ALA A 102 0.30 -4.77 -6.80
C ALA A 102 1.11 -3.97 -5.76
N ALA A 103 1.24 -4.49 -4.54
CA ALA A 103 2.07 -3.89 -3.49
C ALA A 103 3.55 -3.80 -3.88
N ARG A 104 4.13 -4.89 -4.39
CA ARG A 104 5.54 -4.92 -4.83
C ARG A 104 5.86 -3.84 -5.88
N TYR A 105 4.91 -3.59 -6.79
CA TYR A 105 5.04 -2.53 -7.79
C TYR A 105 4.81 -1.14 -7.18
N ALA A 106 3.80 -0.99 -6.33
CA ALA A 106 3.51 0.25 -5.63
C ALA A 106 4.68 0.74 -4.75
N GLU A 107 5.43 -0.18 -4.13
CA GLU A 107 6.64 0.14 -3.34
C GLU A 107 7.77 0.79 -4.15
N CYS A 108 7.79 0.60 -5.47
CA CYS A 108 8.79 1.22 -6.32
C CYS A 108 8.46 2.69 -6.62
N LEU A 109 7.22 3.12 -6.38
CA LEU A 109 6.73 4.46 -6.71
C LEU A 109 7.13 5.49 -5.65
N SER A 110 7.21 6.76 -6.06
CA SER A 110 7.31 7.87 -5.11
C SER A 110 6.04 8.02 -4.28
N ALA A 111 6.13 8.62 -3.07
CA ALA A 111 4.97 8.90 -2.23
C ALA A 111 3.86 9.69 -2.96
N LYS A 112 4.24 10.59 -3.87
CA LYS A 112 3.31 11.34 -4.71
C LYS A 112 2.55 10.44 -5.68
N GLN A 113 3.23 9.52 -6.36
CA GLN A 113 2.61 8.57 -7.28
C GLN A 113 1.77 7.53 -6.54
N LEU A 114 2.25 7.04 -5.40
CA LEU A 114 1.47 6.15 -4.54
C LEU A 114 0.16 6.81 -4.10
N LYS A 115 0.19 8.10 -3.74
CA LYS A 115 -1.03 8.88 -3.45
C LYS A 115 -2.01 8.89 -4.63
N VAL A 116 -1.53 9.12 -5.86
CA VAL A 116 -2.38 9.11 -7.06
C VAL A 116 -3.00 7.73 -7.27
N LEU A 117 -2.22 6.67 -7.07
CA LEU A 117 -2.69 5.28 -7.16
C LEU A 117 -3.79 4.99 -6.12
N ILE A 118 -3.56 5.33 -4.84
CA ILE A 118 -4.54 5.14 -3.76
C ILE A 118 -5.86 5.85 -4.09
N PHE A 119 -5.79 7.11 -4.55
CA PHE A 119 -6.98 7.87 -4.93
C PHE A 119 -7.68 7.28 -6.15
N GLY A 120 -6.90 6.87 -7.16
CA GLY A 120 -7.40 6.30 -8.41
C GLY A 120 -8.08 4.95 -8.23
N LEU A 121 -7.66 4.11 -7.28
CA LEU A 121 -8.30 2.83 -7.01
C LEU A 121 -9.75 2.97 -6.55
N ASN A 122 -10.10 4.09 -5.90
CA ASN A 122 -11.45 4.42 -5.44
C ASN A 122 -12.15 3.29 -4.64
N SER A 123 -11.37 2.46 -3.94
CA SER A 123 -11.87 1.35 -3.12
C SER A 123 -11.01 1.25 -1.86
N PRO A 124 -11.53 1.63 -0.67
CA PRO A 124 -10.83 1.47 0.60
C PRO A 124 -10.35 0.04 0.82
N GLU A 125 -11.18 -0.94 0.44
CA GLU A 125 -10.85 -2.37 0.55
C GLU A 125 -9.60 -2.72 -0.25
N ASN A 126 -9.56 -2.39 -1.54
CA ASN A 126 -8.40 -2.70 -2.39
C ASN A 126 -7.13 -2.01 -1.89
N VAL A 127 -7.25 -0.75 -1.43
CA VAL A 127 -6.13 0.00 -0.85
C VAL A 127 -5.57 -0.71 0.38
N LEU A 128 -6.44 -1.21 1.27
CA LEU A 128 -6.02 -1.93 2.47
C LEU A 128 -5.38 -3.28 2.14
N GLN A 129 -5.97 -4.04 1.20
CA GLN A 129 -5.40 -5.32 0.76
C GLN A 129 -4.00 -5.13 0.16
N ILE A 130 -3.77 -4.08 -0.62
CA ILE A 130 -2.43 -3.72 -1.11
C ILE A 130 -1.52 -3.31 0.05
N ALA A 131 -1.97 -2.41 0.92
CA ALA A 131 -1.16 -1.86 2.01
C ALA A 131 -0.63 -2.94 2.97
N ARG A 132 -1.38 -4.03 3.19
CA ARG A 132 -0.95 -5.20 4.00
C ARG A 132 0.33 -5.86 3.50
N HIS A 133 0.62 -5.73 2.20
CA HIS A 133 1.79 -6.35 1.57
C HIS A 133 2.97 -5.39 1.38
N ILE A 134 2.77 -4.11 1.65
CA ILE A 134 3.84 -3.11 1.63
C ILE A 134 4.67 -3.26 2.90
N GLN A 135 5.99 -3.27 2.75
CA GLN A 135 6.99 -3.34 3.81
C GLN A 135 7.44 -1.94 4.24
N ASP A 136 7.53 -1.00 3.29
CA ASP A 136 7.90 0.39 3.57
C ASP A 136 6.71 1.19 4.13
N MET A 137 6.57 1.19 5.45
CA MET A 137 5.53 1.95 6.13
C MET A 137 5.74 3.46 6.07
N ASP A 138 6.99 3.93 5.94
CA ASP A 138 7.27 5.37 5.87
C ASP A 138 6.78 5.93 4.53
N LEU A 139 6.89 5.16 3.45
CA LEU A 139 6.30 5.48 2.15
C LEU A 139 4.77 5.66 2.27
N ILE A 140 4.07 4.77 2.97
CA ILE A 140 2.62 4.88 3.21
C ILE A 140 2.29 6.15 3.99
N VAL A 141 3.00 6.41 5.10
CA VAL A 141 2.80 7.60 5.94
C VAL A 141 2.99 8.88 5.11
N GLN A 142 4.06 8.94 4.30
CA GLN A 142 4.34 10.09 3.44
C GLN A 142 3.25 10.32 2.39
N ALA A 143 2.77 9.25 1.75
CA ALA A 143 1.69 9.33 0.76
C ALA A 143 0.39 9.85 1.41
N LEU A 144 0.04 9.35 2.59
CA LEU A 144 -1.20 9.66 3.29
C LEU A 144 -1.23 11.04 3.96
N ARG A 145 -0.06 11.66 4.21
CA ARG A 145 0.05 12.94 4.94
C ARG A 145 -0.82 14.07 4.39
N THR A 146 -1.08 14.08 3.09
CA THR A 146 -1.82 15.15 2.40
C THR A 146 -3.26 14.77 2.02
N PHE A 147 -3.78 13.66 2.55
CA PHE A 147 -5.16 13.25 2.34
C PHE A 147 -6.13 14.02 3.23
N SER A 148 -7.39 14.11 2.80
CA SER A 148 -8.46 14.70 3.61
C SER A 148 -8.77 13.83 4.84
N SER A 149 -9.18 14.46 5.93
CA SER A 149 -9.47 13.77 7.19
C SER A 149 -10.57 12.74 7.01
N GLY A 150 -11.62 13.09 6.25
CA GLY A 150 -12.73 12.19 5.98
C GLY A 150 -12.32 10.92 5.23
N TYR A 151 -11.38 11.00 4.28
CA TYR A 151 -10.88 9.80 3.61
C TYR A 151 -9.97 8.97 4.52
N LEU A 152 -9.12 9.62 5.32
CA LEU A 152 -8.30 8.93 6.33
C LEU A 152 -9.19 8.22 7.38
N CYS A 153 -10.31 8.82 7.79
CA CYS A 153 -11.27 8.18 8.69
C CYS A 153 -11.86 6.91 8.06
N LYS A 154 -12.32 6.99 6.81
CA LYS A 154 -12.83 5.81 6.08
C LYS A 154 -11.80 4.68 5.98
N LEU A 155 -10.55 5.01 5.66
CA LEU A 155 -9.47 4.02 5.61
C LEU A 155 -9.17 3.42 6.99
N THR A 156 -9.16 4.25 8.03
CA THR A 156 -8.91 3.83 9.42
C THR A 156 -10.01 2.89 9.90
N GLU A 157 -11.27 3.24 9.70
CA GLU A 157 -12.42 2.42 10.08
C GLU A 157 -12.43 1.08 9.36
N ALA A 158 -12.20 1.10 8.04
CA ALA A 158 -12.09 -0.11 7.26
C ALA A 158 -10.91 -0.99 7.75
N ALA A 159 -9.75 -0.40 8.04
CA ALA A 159 -8.58 -1.15 8.53
C ALA A 159 -8.81 -1.79 9.91
N LEU A 160 -9.53 -1.10 10.80
CA LEU A 160 -9.88 -1.59 12.13
C LEU A 160 -10.90 -2.74 12.07
N ALA A 161 -11.92 -2.62 11.22
CA ALA A 161 -12.88 -3.70 10.98
C ALA A 161 -12.20 -4.99 10.47
N ASP A 162 -11.12 -4.79 9.71
CA ASP A 162 -10.30 -5.84 9.13
C ASP A 162 -9.15 -6.35 10.04
N GLY A 163 -9.12 -5.92 11.30
CA GLY A 163 -8.17 -6.39 12.31
C GLY A 163 -6.74 -5.83 12.20
N ASN A 164 -6.51 -4.77 11.42
CA ASN A 164 -5.18 -4.20 11.20
C ASN A 164 -4.86 -3.03 12.15
N GLY A 165 -5.26 -3.09 13.41
CA GLY A 165 -5.09 -1.99 14.38
C GLY A 165 -3.66 -1.47 14.48
N ALA A 166 -2.67 -2.37 14.55
CA ALA A 166 -1.26 -2.00 14.62
C ALA A 166 -0.76 -1.18 13.42
N VAL A 167 -1.27 -1.46 12.21
CA VAL A 167 -0.92 -0.69 11.00
C VAL A 167 -1.52 0.70 11.09
N VAL A 168 -2.77 0.81 11.55
CA VAL A 168 -3.44 2.10 11.74
C VAL A 168 -2.69 2.96 12.77
N VAL A 169 -2.31 2.37 13.90
CA VAL A 169 -1.53 3.07 14.95
C VAL A 169 -0.20 3.57 14.39
N ARG A 170 0.52 2.75 13.62
CA ARG A 170 1.79 3.16 13.00
C ARG A 170 1.60 4.27 11.96
N VAL A 171 0.57 4.15 11.11
CA VAL A 171 0.28 5.14 10.06
C VAL A 171 -0.13 6.48 10.68
N LEU A 172 -1.06 6.47 11.62
CA LEU A 172 -1.51 7.69 12.31
C LEU A 172 -0.41 8.28 13.18
N GLY A 173 0.36 7.46 13.90
CA GLY A 173 1.49 7.90 14.70
C GLY A 173 2.57 8.63 13.87
N GLY A 174 2.70 8.30 12.58
CA GLY A 174 3.59 8.99 11.65
C GLY A 174 3.06 10.33 11.11
N LEU A 175 1.80 10.70 11.40
CA LEU A 175 1.21 11.98 11.00
C LEU A 175 1.49 13.08 12.04
N PRO A 176 1.42 14.37 11.67
CA PRO A 176 1.50 15.47 12.64
C PRO A 176 0.40 15.37 13.72
N LEU A 177 0.71 15.73 14.97
CA LEU A 177 -0.21 15.62 16.12
C LEU A 177 -1.59 16.26 15.89
N ALA A 178 -1.62 17.47 15.32
CA ALA A 178 -2.87 18.14 14.98
C ALA A 178 -3.74 17.31 14.02
N ARG A 179 -3.10 16.56 13.10
CA ARG A 179 -3.81 15.69 12.15
C ARG A 179 -4.27 14.39 12.80
N GLN A 180 -3.50 13.83 13.71
CA GLN A 180 -3.91 12.68 14.51
C GLN A 180 -5.18 13.01 15.30
N ALA A 181 -5.18 14.16 15.99
CA ALA A 181 -6.32 14.63 16.77
C ALA A 181 -7.57 14.87 15.89
N ASP A 182 -7.39 15.47 14.71
CA ASP A 182 -8.48 15.72 13.76
C ASP A 182 -9.07 14.41 13.20
N VAL A 183 -8.25 13.41 12.88
CA VAL A 183 -8.76 12.08 12.49
C VAL A 183 -9.50 11.44 13.66
N CYS A 184 -8.90 11.40 14.85
CA CYS A 184 -9.55 10.84 16.04
C CYS A 184 -10.90 11.51 16.35
N ALA A 185 -11.00 12.83 16.20
CA ALA A 185 -12.24 13.58 16.45
C ALA A 185 -13.40 13.20 15.51
N ASN A 186 -13.09 12.65 14.33
CA ASN A 186 -14.07 12.34 13.29
C ASN A 186 -14.32 10.82 13.12
N LEU A 187 -13.66 9.96 13.89
CA LEU A 187 -13.88 8.51 13.87
C LEU A 187 -15.16 8.12 14.61
N HIS A 188 -15.76 7.00 14.19
CA HIS A 188 -16.87 6.41 14.91
C HIS A 188 -16.46 6.01 16.36
N PRO A 189 -17.30 6.23 17.39
CA PRO A 189 -16.94 5.99 18.79
C PRO A 189 -16.38 4.59 19.09
N ASN A 190 -16.92 3.56 18.45
CA ASN A 190 -16.47 2.18 18.62
C ASN A 190 -15.05 1.94 18.08
N ALA A 191 -14.70 2.58 16.96
CA ALA A 191 -13.37 2.49 16.36
C ALA A 191 -12.34 3.27 17.19
N LEU A 192 -12.77 4.39 17.78
CA LEU A 192 -11.93 5.27 18.59
C LEU A 192 -11.45 4.61 19.89
N GLN A 193 -12.31 3.90 20.61
CA GLN A 193 -12.00 3.43 21.96
C GLN A 193 -10.80 2.47 22.02
N GLY A 194 -10.71 1.52 21.07
CA GLY A 194 -9.56 0.61 20.98
C GLY A 194 -8.30 1.30 20.44
N LEU A 195 -8.46 2.10 19.38
CA LEU A 195 -7.35 2.78 18.71
C LEU A 195 -6.64 3.79 19.62
N LEU A 196 -7.42 4.56 20.39
CA LEU A 196 -6.90 5.72 21.09
C LEU A 196 -6.03 5.33 22.30
N LEU A 197 -6.30 4.18 22.92
CA LEU A 197 -5.42 3.62 23.95
C LEU A 197 -4.08 3.17 23.34
N GLU A 198 -4.11 2.49 22.20
CA GLU A 198 -2.90 2.05 21.50
C GLU A 198 -2.07 3.22 20.97
N LEU A 199 -2.71 4.26 20.43
CA LEU A 199 -2.04 5.50 19.99
C LEU A 199 -1.41 6.26 21.15
N LEU A 200 -2.05 6.32 22.31
CA LEU A 200 -1.48 6.96 23.50
C LEU A 200 -0.37 6.14 24.15
N ALA A 201 -0.38 4.81 23.99
CA ALA A 201 0.70 3.94 24.44
C ALA A 201 1.91 3.99 23.50
N ALA A 202 1.68 4.14 22.19
CA ALA A 202 2.73 4.20 21.18
C ALA A 202 3.27 5.62 20.91
N GLY A 203 2.49 6.65 21.22
CA GLY A 203 2.78 8.06 20.95
C GLY A 203 3.23 8.84 22.18
N ASP A 204 3.96 9.93 21.94
CA ASP A 204 4.43 10.84 22.99
C ASP A 204 3.25 11.58 23.65
N GLN A 205 3.40 11.99 24.92
CA GLN A 205 2.32 12.57 25.74
C GLN A 205 1.61 13.79 25.10
N GLY A 206 2.26 14.43 24.11
CA GLY A 206 1.74 15.57 23.37
C GLY A 206 0.40 15.33 22.67
N LEU A 207 0.04 14.10 22.28
CA LEU A 207 -1.28 13.86 21.65
C LEU A 207 -2.44 14.23 22.59
N ARG A 208 -2.29 14.05 23.91
CA ARG A 208 -3.34 14.38 24.89
C ARG A 208 -3.69 15.87 24.91
N GLU A 209 -2.73 16.73 24.61
CA GLU A 209 -2.91 18.19 24.61
C GLU A 209 -3.70 18.68 23.40
N TYR A 210 -3.67 17.94 22.28
CA TYR A 210 -4.39 18.28 21.05
C TYR A 210 -5.76 17.59 20.95
N LEU A 211 -6.07 16.63 21.82
CA LEU A 211 -7.35 15.93 21.81
C LEU A 211 -8.48 16.85 22.31
N PRO A 212 -9.63 16.91 21.61
CA PRO A 212 -10.78 17.64 22.12
C PRO A 212 -11.27 17.05 23.43
N VAL A 213 -11.72 17.92 24.35
CA VAL A 213 -12.15 17.59 25.73
C VAL A 213 -13.18 16.45 25.78
N ARG A 214 -14.00 16.30 24.73
CA ARG A 214 -14.98 15.19 24.62
C ARG A 214 -14.31 13.82 24.59
N LEU A 215 -13.20 13.68 23.89
CA LEU A 215 -12.47 12.41 23.79
C LEU A 215 -11.68 12.10 25.05
N LEU A 216 -11.12 13.12 25.71
CA LEU A 216 -10.47 12.96 27.01
C LEU A 216 -11.41 12.36 28.05
N ARG A 217 -12.67 12.80 28.09
CA ARG A 217 -13.69 12.22 28.97
C ARG A 217 -14.04 10.77 28.65
N VAL A 218 -14.04 10.39 27.36
CA VAL A 218 -14.28 8.99 26.96
C VAL A 218 -13.16 8.07 27.44
N ILE A 219 -11.91 8.55 27.42
CA ILE A 219 -10.74 7.83 27.95
C ILE A 219 -10.88 7.66 29.46
N GLU A 220 -11.15 8.75 30.19
CA GLU A 220 -11.29 8.72 31.66
C GLU A 220 -12.42 7.77 32.12
N GLN A 221 -13.51 7.70 31.36
CA GLN A 221 -14.62 6.78 31.64
C GLN A 221 -14.29 5.31 31.34
N SER A 222 -13.42 5.06 30.35
CA SER A 222 -13.03 3.70 29.95
C SER A 222 -11.82 3.16 30.73
N THR A 223 -10.97 4.03 31.28
CA THR A 223 -9.93 3.65 32.26
C THR A 223 -10.50 3.54 33.68
N GLY A 224 -11.54 4.31 34.01
CA GLY A 224 -12.24 4.24 35.30
C GLY A 224 -13.12 3.00 35.50
N THR A 225 -13.45 2.24 34.44
CA THR A 225 -14.25 1.00 34.53
C THR A 225 -13.43 -0.28 34.71
N PHE A 226 -12.10 -0.20 34.70
CA PHE A 226 -11.20 -1.32 34.97
C PHE A 226 -10.42 -1.18 36.29
N GLY A 227 -10.73 -0.17 37.10
CA GLY A 227 -9.95 0.19 38.29
C GLY A 227 -10.70 0.26 39.61
N ASP A 228 -11.93 -0.30 39.71
CA ASP A 228 -12.70 -0.16 40.95
C ASP A 228 -13.63 -1.35 41.26
N ASN A 229 -13.18 -2.59 41.01
CA ASN A 229 -13.91 -3.77 41.51
C ASN A 229 -13.08 -4.96 41.99
N ASP A 230 -11.77 -4.79 42.14
CA ASP A 230 -10.92 -5.73 42.88
C ASP A 230 -10.01 -4.87 43.75
N LEU A 231 -10.32 -4.76 45.05
CA LEU A 231 -9.43 -4.41 46.20
C LEU A 231 -10.21 -3.84 47.42
N VAL A 232 -11.37 -4.39 47.80
CA VAL A 232 -11.94 -4.12 49.17
C VAL A 232 -12.38 -5.39 49.92
N GLU A 233 -12.21 -6.60 49.40
CA GLU A 233 -12.40 -7.82 50.20
C GLU A 233 -11.18 -8.74 50.14
N GLN A 234 -10.12 -8.34 50.83
CA GLN A 234 -9.23 -9.24 51.55
C GLN A 234 -8.23 -8.39 52.34
N PHE A 235 -8.00 -8.78 53.61
CA PHE A 235 -7.18 -8.11 54.64
C PHE A 235 -7.90 -7.13 55.56
N SER A 236 -8.69 -7.68 56.51
CA SER A 236 -8.68 -7.26 57.93
C SER A 236 -9.33 -8.33 58.83
N THR A 237 -8.87 -9.58 58.73
CA THR A 237 -8.96 -10.56 59.82
C THR A 237 -7.57 -10.60 60.46
N PHE A 238 -7.36 -9.91 61.59
CA PHE A 238 -6.40 -10.21 62.66
C PHE A 238 -6.26 -9.02 63.63
N LYS A 239 -7.19 -8.92 64.59
CA LYS A 239 -6.90 -8.88 66.04
C LYS A 239 -8.21 -8.87 66.82
#